data_AF-A0A917B5V4-F1
#
_entry.id   AF-A0A917B5V4-F1
#
_cell.length_a   1.000
_cell.length_b   1.000
_cell.length_c   1.000
_cell.angle_alpha   90.00
_cell.angle_beta   90.00
_cell.angle_gamma   90.00
#
_symmetry.space_group_name_H-M   'P 1'
#
loop_
_entity.id
_entity.type
_entity.pdbx_description
1 polymer ?
#
loop_
_entity_poly.entity_id
_entity_poly.type
_entity_poly.pdbx_seq_one_letter_code
_entity_poly.pdbx_strand_id
1 'polypeptide(L)' 'MKNKDIREAISKAGLRHWQVAEAYGIHEGNFSRLLRKELSPDQKEKVFLVIQKLK' A
#
# COMPACT_ATOMS: atom_id res chain seq x y z
N MET A 1 -13.55 -6.65 1.98
CA MET A 1 -12.07 -6.58 2.07
C MET A 1 -11.72 -5.23 2.68
N LYS A 2 -10.88 -5.20 3.73
CA LYS A 2 -10.37 -3.94 4.27
C LYS A 2 -9.30 -3.35 3.33
N ASN A 3 -9.17 -2.03 3.29
CA ASN A 3 -8.20 -1.28 2.46
C ASN A 3 -8.30 -1.54 0.95
N LYS A 4 -9.53 -1.64 0.43
CA LYS A 4 -9.79 -1.81 -1.00
C LYS A 4 -9.21 -0.65 -1.82
N ASP A 5 -9.30 0.57 -1.30
CA ASP A 5 -8.82 1.81 -1.94
C ASP A 5 -7.32 1.72 -2.28
N ILE A 6 -6.51 1.23 -1.33
CA ILE A 6 -5.07 1.05 -1.53
C ILE A 6 -4.82 -0.01 -2.60
N ARG A 7 -5.51 -1.15 -2.54
CA ARG A 7 -5.35 -2.22 -3.54
C ARG A 7 -5.72 -1.75 -4.94
N GLU A 8 -6.79 -0.97 -5.07
CA GLU A 8 -7.18 -0.37 -6.34
C GLU A 8 -6.17 0.66 -6.82
N ALA A 9 -5.61 1.49 -5.94
CA ALA A 9 -4.58 2.46 -6.31
C ALA A 9 -3.29 1.78 -6.78
N ILE A 10 -2.86 0.72 -6.10
CA ILE A 10 -1.72 -0.11 -6.50
C ILE A 10 -1.97 -0.71 -7.89
N SER A 11 -3.16 -1.31 -8.09
CA SER A 11 -3.55 -1.91 -9.36
C SER A 11 -3.64 -0.87 -10.49
N LYS A 12 -4.24 0.31 -10.23
CA LYS A 12 -4.32 1.43 -11.18
C LYS A 12 -2.95 1.99 -11.55
N ALA A 13 -2.01 1.98 -10.61
CA ALA A 13 -0.64 2.40 -10.86
C ALA A 13 0.18 1.31 -11.59
N GLY A 14 -0.36 0.11 -11.78
CA GLY A 14 0.38 -1.03 -12.35
C GLY A 14 1.49 -1.55 -11.43
N LEU A 15 1.45 -1.17 -10.15
CA LEU A 15 2.47 -1.54 -9.17
C LEU A 15 2.12 -2.87 -8.50
N ARG A 16 3.14 -3.53 -7.98
CA ARG A 16 2.99 -4.73 -7.16
C ARG A 16 3.07 -4.37 -5.68
N HIS A 17 2.43 -5.20 -4.84
CA HIS A 17 2.41 -4.98 -3.39
C HIS A 17 3.81 -4.91 -2.78
N TRP A 18 4.76 -5.70 -3.28
CA TRP A 18 6.15 -5.66 -2.82
C TRP A 18 6.87 -4.35 -3.18
N GLN A 19 6.58 -3.72 -4.32
CA GLN A 19 7.21 -2.44 -4.71
C GLN A 19 6.79 -1.33 -3.74
N VAL A 20 5.50 -1.30 -3.42
CA VAL A 20 4.95 -0.34 -2.47
C VAL A 20 5.46 -0.63 -1.05
N ALA A 21 5.58 -1.91 -0.67
CA ALA A 21 6.15 -2.29 0.62
C ALA A 21 7.61 -1.85 0.74
N GLU A 22 8.42 -2.09 -0.30
CA GLU A 22 9.84 -1.72 -0.34
C GLU A 22 10.03 -0.20 -0.24
N ALA A 23 9.27 0.58 -1.00
CA ALA A 23 9.31 2.04 -0.92
C ALA A 23 8.70 2.60 0.38
N TYR A 24 7.81 1.86 1.03
CA TYR A 24 7.31 2.17 2.37
C TYR A 24 8.31 1.79 3.47
N GLY A 25 9.37 1.03 3.14
CA GLY A 25 10.40 0.59 4.10
C GLY A 25 9.99 -0.63 4.94
N ILE A 26 9.07 -1.46 4.46
CA ILE A 26 8.64 -2.69 5.14
C ILE A 26 8.70 -3.89 4.21
N HIS A 27 8.84 -5.09 4.78
CA HIS A 27 8.71 -6.32 4.00
C HIS A 27 7.28 -6.52 3.46
N GLU A 28 7.17 -7.11 2.26
CA GLU A 28 5.90 -7.46 1.61
C GLU A 28 4.96 -8.27 2.52
N GLY A 29 5.51 -9.21 3.29
CA GLY A 29 4.73 -10.03 4.24
C GLY A 29 4.10 -9.21 5.37
N ASN A 30 4.78 -8.15 5.82
CA ASN A 30 4.24 -7.19 6.78
C ASN A 30 3.18 -6.32 6.12
N PHE A 31 3.43 -5.81 4.91
CA PHE A 31 2.46 -5.02 4.17
C PHE A 31 1.16 -5.80 3.90
N SER A 32 1.27 -7.06 3.50
CA SER A 32 0.12 -7.94 3.29
C SER A 32 -0.67 -8.24 4.56
N ARG A 33 -0.02 -8.26 5.73
CA ARG A 33 -0.70 -8.33 7.04
C ARG A 33 -1.32 -6.99 7.42
N LEU A 34 -0.65 -5.88 7.12
CA LEU A 34 -1.13 -4.51 7.36
C LEU A 34 -2.45 -4.28 6.62
N LEU A 35 -2.50 -4.65 5.33
CA LEU A 35 -3.69 -4.50 4.48
C LEU A 35 -4.88 -5.34 4.93
N ARG A 36 -4.69 -6.39 5.75
CA ARG A 36 -5.77 -7.18 6.33
C ARG A 36 -6.43 -6.50 7.53
N LYS A 37 -5.71 -5.60 8.22
CA LYS A 37 -6.22 -4.81 9.35
C LYS A 37 -6.74 -3.46 8.86
N GLU A 38 -7.55 -2.79 9.66
CA GLU A 38 -7.97 -1.43 9.32
C GLU A 38 -6.79 -0.49 9.51
N LEU A 39 -6.34 0.15 8.44
CA LEU A 39 -5.26 1.13 8.51
C LEU A 39 -5.84 2.46 8.94
N SER A 40 -5.15 3.13 9.87
CA SER A 40 -5.42 4.52 10.20
C SER A 40 -5.29 5.39 8.94
N PRO A 41 -6.06 6.49 8.85
CA PRO A 41 -6.01 7.40 7.71
C PRO A 41 -4.58 7.87 7.40
N ASP A 42 -3.76 8.17 8.41
CA ASP A 42 -2.35 8.55 8.24
C ASP A 42 -1.51 7.49 7.51
N GLN A 43 -1.73 6.21 7.83
CA GLN A 43 -1.01 5.12 7.18
C GLN A 43 -1.47 4.95 5.74
N LYS A 44 -2.77 5.11 5.48
CA LYS A 44 -3.29 5.09 4.10
C LYS A 44 -2.64 6.19 3.28
N GLU A 45 -2.60 7.41 3.80
CA GLU A 45 -2.06 8.57 3.09
C GLU A 45 -0.59 8.39 2.73
N LYS A 46 0.23 7.86 3.65
CA LYS A 46 1.62 7.48 3.35
C LYS A 46 1.72 6.46 2.23
N VAL A 47 0.87 5.44 2.24
CA VAL A 47 0.86 4.42 1.17
C VAL A 47 0.46 5.03 -0.17
N PHE A 48 -0.54 5.91 -0.19
CA PHE A 48 -0.93 6.64 -1.41
C PHE A 48 0.20 7.52 -1.93
N LEU A 49 0.91 8.25 -1.07
CA LEU A 49 2.08 9.04 -1.43
C LEU A 49 3.19 8.18 -2.04
N VAL A 50 3.45 6.99 -1.47
CA VAL A 50 4.41 6.03 -2.02
C VAL A 50 3.98 5.54 -3.40
N ILE A 51 2.71 5.15 -3.55
CA ILE A 51 2.14 4.73 -4.85
C ILE A 51 2.27 5.85 -5.87
N GLN A 52 1.98 7.10 -5.49
CA GLN A 52 2.07 8.25 -6.37
C GLN A 52 3.52 8.61 -6.75
N LYS A 53 4.48 8.36 -5.87
CA LYS A 53 5.92 8.49 -6.15
C LYS A 53 6.46 7.40 -7.08
N LEU A 54 5.87 6.21 -7.03
CA LEU A 54 6.28 5.05 -7.84
C LEU A 54 5.57 4.98 -9.20
N LYS A 55 4.45 5.70 -9.34
CA LYS A 55 3.72 5.89 -10.60
C LYS A 55 4.48 6.84 -11.52
#